data_AF-A0A1F5GSR8-F1
#
_entry.id   AF-A0A1F5GSR8-F1
#
_cell.length_a   1.000
_cell.length_b   1.000
_cell.length_c   1.000
_cell.angle_alpha   90.00
_cell.angle_beta   90.00
_cell.angle_gamma   90.00
#
_symmetry.space_group_name_H-M   'P 1'
#
loop_
_entity.id
_entity.type
_entity.pdbx_description
1 polymer ?
#
loop_
_entity_poly.entity_id
_entity_poly.type
_entity_poly.pdbx_seq_one_letter_code
_entity_poly.pdbx_strand_id
1 'polypeptide(L)'
;MEDPHLIVEAYKEIMENNLSVRGAEELARKLKARENIVPKQQKPEHRLQSDELEKFQEELSNKLTTADANVKVKISQSRVEGKMHIVAKGNVPSTLVVLKRIRDAVINT
;
A
#
# COMPACT_ATOMS: atom_id res chain seq x y z
N MET A 1 -1.38 23.76 2.55
CA MET A 1 -1.07 24.41 3.84
C MET A 1 -2.39 24.47 4.57
N GLU A 2 -2.47 23.91 5.78
CA GLU A 2 -3.67 24.01 6.62
C GLU A 2 -3.90 25.50 6.94
N ASP A 3 -5.15 25.97 6.87
CA ASP A 3 -5.47 27.40 6.91
C ASP A 3 -4.90 28.05 8.19
N PRO A 4 -4.10 29.13 8.07
CA PRO A 4 -3.48 29.78 9.24
C PRO A 4 -4.50 30.24 10.29
N HIS A 5 -5.72 30.59 9.89
CA HIS A 5 -6.76 31.03 10.82
C HIS A 5 -7.22 29.88 11.74
N LEU A 6 -7.37 28.69 11.18
CA LEU A 6 -7.83 27.51 11.92
C LEU A 6 -6.84 27.11 13.03
N ILE A 7 -5.54 27.31 12.77
CA ILE A 7 -4.47 27.04 13.74
C ILE A 7 -4.54 28.03 14.92
N VAL A 8 -4.80 29.30 14.63
CA VAL A 8 -4.92 30.35 15.64
C VAL A 8 -6.17 30.14 16.51
N GLU A 9 -7.30 29.77 15.89
CA GLU A 9 -8.54 29.45 16.61
C GLU A 9 -8.37 28.24 17.54
N ALA A 10 -7.79 27.15 17.02
CA ALA A 10 -7.52 25.96 17.82
C ALA A 10 -6.56 26.25 19.00
N TYR A 11 -5.55 27.09 18.77
CA TYR A 11 -4.61 27.50 19.83
C TYR A 11 -5.30 28.30 20.93
N LYS A 12 -6.17 29.24 20.55
CA LYS A 12 -6.97 30.03 21.49
C LYS A 12 -7.87 29.14 22.34
N GLU A 13 -8.54 28.17 21.73
CA GLU A 13 -9.44 27.25 22.43
C GLU A 13 -8.71 26.31 23.40
N ILE A 14 -7.48 25.89 23.07
CA ILE A 14 -6.62 25.10 23.97
C ILE A 14 -6.21 25.91 25.20
N MET A 15 -5.84 27.18 25.00
CA MET A 15 -5.45 28.08 26.11
C MET A 15 -6.64 28.43 27.00
N GLU A 16 -7.78 28.79 26.42
CA GLU A 16 -8.98 29.18 27.19
C GLU A 16 -9.51 28.01 28.06
N ASN A 17 -9.46 26.78 27.54
CA ASN A 17 -9.97 25.60 28.25
C ASN A 17 -8.90 24.82 29.04
N ASN A 18 -7.64 25.29 29.08
CA ASN A 18 -6.50 24.58 29.69
C ASN A 18 -6.47 23.08 29.31
N LEU A 19 -6.68 22.79 28.03
CA LEU A 19 -6.83 21.40 27.57
C LEU A 19 -5.55 20.61 27.81
N SER A 20 -5.71 19.43 28.42
CA SER A 20 -4.63 18.44 28.49
C SER A 20 -4.27 17.93 27.09
N VAL A 21 -3.12 17.24 26.97
CA VAL A 21 -2.69 16.62 25.69
C VAL A 21 -3.81 15.79 25.05
N ARG A 22 -4.54 15.02 25.87
CA ARG A 22 -5.70 14.23 25.41
C ARG A 22 -6.84 15.11 24.91
N GLY A 23 -7.14 16.22 25.59
CA GLY A 23 -8.17 17.17 25.17
C GLY A 23 -7.81 17.88 23.86
N ALA A 24 -6.55 18.24 23.68
CA ALA A 24 -6.04 18.82 22.44
C ALA A 24 -6.10 17.81 21.27
N GLU A 25 -5.80 16.54 21.51
CA GLU A 25 -5.95 15.48 20.50
C GLU A 25 -7.40 15.27 20.07
N GLU A 26 -8.34 15.26 21.02
CA GLU A 26 -9.78 15.16 20.70
C GLU A 26 -10.29 16.39 19.94
N LEU A 27 -9.84 17.58 20.31
CA LEU A 27 -10.16 18.81 19.59
C LEU A 27 -9.63 18.76 18.15
N ALA A 28 -8.36 18.37 17.96
CA ALA A 28 -7.78 18.19 16.64
C ALA A 28 -8.54 17.16 15.80
N ARG A 29 -9.04 16.09 16.41
CA ARG A 29 -9.88 15.09 15.72
C ARG A 29 -11.21 15.70 15.28
N LYS A 30 -11.88 16.48 16.14
CA LYS A 30 -13.13 17.17 15.81
C LYS A 30 -12.95 18.20 14.69
N LEU A 31 -11.88 19.00 14.75
CA LEU A 31 -11.55 20.00 13.72
C LEU A 31 -11.27 19.34 12.37
N LYS A 32 -10.49 18.25 12.35
CA LYS A 32 -10.24 17.48 11.12
C LYS A 32 -11.50 16.86 10.53
N ALA A 33 -12.42 16.39 11.38
CA ALA A 33 -13.70 15.86 10.95
C ALA A 33 -14.65 16.94 10.40
N ARG A 34 -14.69 18.12 11.04
CA ARG A 34 -15.50 19.27 10.61
C ARG A 34 -15.09 19.80 9.24
N GLU A 35 -13.78 19.94 9.02
CA GLU A 35 -13.22 20.50 7.79
C GLU A 35 -13.02 19.45 6.67
N ASN A 36 -13.56 18.24 6.85
CA ASN A 36 -13.40 17.10 5.93
C ASN A 36 -11.94 16.84 5.52
N ILE A 37 -11.00 17.15 6.40
CA ILE A 37 -9.57 16.96 6.15
C ILE A 37 -9.32 15.47 6.28
N VAL A 38 -9.40 14.78 5.14
CA VAL A 38 -9.05 13.36 5.06
C VAL A 38 -7.67 13.18 5.69
N PRO A 39 -7.48 12.19 6.59
CA PRO A 39 -6.17 11.90 7.13
C PRO A 39 -5.25 11.70 5.93
N LYS A 40 -4.14 12.46 5.88
CA LYS A 40 -3.11 12.27 4.85
C LYS A 40 -2.64 10.83 4.98
N GLN A 41 -3.24 9.93 4.19
CA GLN A 41 -2.68 8.61 3.97
C GLN A 41 -1.23 8.87 3.58
N GLN A 42 -0.29 8.24 4.29
CA GLN A 42 1.11 8.24 3.88
C GLN A 42 1.11 7.93 2.39
N LYS A 43 1.42 8.94 1.56
CA LYS A 43 1.51 8.75 0.13
C LYS A 43 2.55 7.64 -0.03
N PRO A 44 2.22 6.48 -0.61
CA PRO A 44 3.22 5.47 -0.85
C PRO A 44 4.33 6.15 -1.65
N GLU A 45 5.53 6.14 -1.09
CA GLU A 45 6.73 6.70 -1.71
C GLU A 45 6.74 6.33 -3.19
N HIS A 46 7.08 7.32 -4.03
CA HIS A 46 7.15 7.25 -5.48
C HIS A 46 7.52 5.84 -5.96
N ARG A 47 6.50 5.01 -6.28
CA ARG A 47 6.74 3.75 -6.96
C ARG A 47 7.25 4.15 -8.33
N LEU A 48 8.47 3.75 -8.64
CA LEU A 48 8.99 3.80 -10.00
C LEU A 48 8.14 2.80 -10.80
N GLN A 49 7.06 3.30 -11.39
CA GLN A 49 6.18 2.51 -12.23
C GLN A 49 6.80 2.55 -13.63
N SER A 50 7.71 1.60 -13.88
CA SER A 50 8.31 1.41 -15.19
C SER A 50 7.43 0.48 -16.02
N ASP A 51 7.16 0.84 -17.28
CA ASP A 51 6.40 0.01 -18.24
C ASP A 51 6.98 -1.42 -18.38
N GLU A 52 8.29 -1.57 -18.20
CA GLU A 52 8.96 -2.88 -18.24
C GLU A 52 8.51 -3.80 -17.09
N LEU A 53 8.29 -3.26 -15.90
CA LEU A 53 7.83 -4.05 -14.75
C LEU A 53 6.38 -4.50 -14.93
N GLU A 54 5.56 -3.69 -15.59
CA GLU A 54 4.18 -4.04 -15.92
C GLU A 54 4.14 -5.19 -16.94
N LYS A 55 4.98 -5.12 -17.98
CA LYS A 55 5.16 -6.23 -18.94
C LYS A 55 5.61 -7.52 -18.25
N PHE A 56 6.60 -7.45 -17.35
CA PHE A 56 7.04 -8.63 -16.61
C PHE A 56 5.93 -9.20 -15.71
N GLN A 57 5.12 -8.35 -15.09
CA GLN A 57 3.97 -8.82 -14.32
C GLN A 57 2.98 -9.56 -15.19
N GLU A 58 2.63 -9.01 -16.35
CA GLU A 58 1.71 -9.65 -17.30
C GLU A 58 2.28 -10.97 -17.82
N GLU A 59 3.51 -11.00 -18.31
CA GLU A 59 4.14 -12.21 -18.84
C GLU A 59 4.23 -13.32 -17.79
N LEU A 60 4.67 -12.99 -16.56
CA LEU A 60 4.77 -13.97 -15.48
C LEU A 60 3.38 -14.46 -15.04
N SER A 61 2.41 -13.55 -14.92
CA SER A 61 1.04 -13.93 -14.56
C SER A 61 0.40 -14.86 -15.61
N ASN A 62 0.62 -14.59 -16.90
CA ASN A 62 0.10 -15.38 -18.00
C ASN A 62 0.79 -16.75 -18.09
N LYS A 63 2.12 -16.82 -17.96
CA LYS A 63 2.86 -18.09 -18.00
C LYS A 63 2.57 -19.00 -16.80
N LEU A 64 2.34 -18.43 -15.63
CA LEU A 64 2.11 -19.20 -14.41
C LEU A 64 0.64 -19.59 -14.22
N THR A 65 -0.29 -18.85 -14.83
CA THR A 65 -1.70 -19.20 -14.83
C THR A 65 -1.89 -20.54 -15.54
N THR A 66 -2.54 -21.48 -14.84
CA THR A 66 -2.87 -22.81 -15.35
C THR A 66 -4.40 -22.95 -15.32
N ALA A 67 -4.97 -23.88 -16.08
CA ALA A 67 -6.43 -24.07 -16.18
C ALA A 67 -7.14 -24.12 -14.81
N ASP A 68 -6.48 -24.66 -13.78
CA ASP A 68 -7.02 -24.83 -12.42
C ASP A 68 -6.46 -23.86 -11.37
N ALA A 69 -5.61 -22.90 -11.75
CA ALA A 69 -5.00 -21.95 -10.81
C ALA A 69 -4.77 -20.57 -11.44
N ASN A 70 -5.43 -19.55 -10.88
CA ASN A 70 -5.24 -18.16 -11.26
C ASN A 70 -4.06 -17.56 -10.49
N VAL A 71 -3.05 -17.06 -11.20
CA VAL A 71 -1.83 -16.53 -10.59
C VAL A 71 -1.76 -15.02 -10.76
N LYS A 72 -1.72 -14.31 -9.63
CA LYS A 72 -1.52 -12.86 -9.59
C LYS A 72 -0.08 -12.55 -9.20
N VAL A 73 0.61 -11.81 -10.06
CA VAL A 73 1.98 -11.34 -9.82
C VAL A 73 1.96 -9.83 -9.63
N LYS A 74 2.60 -9.35 -8.57
CA LYS A 74 2.80 -7.94 -8.31
C LYS A 74 4.28 -7.69 -8.08
N ILE A 75 4.86 -6.81 -8.88
CA ILE A 75 6.25 -6.40 -8.74
C ILE A 75 6.24 -4.97 -8.20
N SER A 76 7.17 -4.65 -7.32
CA SER A 76 7.32 -3.33 -6.75
C SER A 76 8.80 -3.10 -6.55
N GLN A 77 9.35 -2.10 -7.24
CA GLN A 77 10.76 -1.76 -7.20
C GLN A 77 10.92 -0.35 -6.61
N SER A 78 11.83 -0.23 -5.65
CA SER A 78 12.29 1.03 -5.09
C SER A 78 13.78 1.22 -5.43
N ARG A 79 14.38 2.31 -4.96
CA ARG A 79 15.82 2.57 -5.14
C ARG A 79 16.71 1.58 -4.37
N VAL A 80 16.18 0.90 -3.36
CA VAL A 80 16.96 0.05 -2.43
C VAL A 80 16.48 -1.40 -2.39
N GLU A 81 15.24 -1.68 -2.80
CA GLU A 81 14.67 -3.02 -2.76
C GLU A 81 13.76 -3.30 -3.96
N GLY A 82 13.81 -4.53 -4.48
CA GLY A 82 12.87 -5.08 -5.43
C GLY A 82 12.06 -6.18 -4.77
N LYS A 83 10.73 -6.04 -4.75
CA LYS A 83 9.81 -7.01 -4.16
C LYS A 83 8.90 -7.60 -5.23
N MET A 84 8.87 -8.93 -5.31
CA MET A 84 7.92 -9.66 -6.14
C MET A 84 6.98 -10.47 -5.24
N HIS A 85 5.68 -10.28 -5.41
CA HIS A 85 4.64 -11.00 -4.67
C HIS A 85 3.81 -11.82 -5.66
N ILE A 86 3.90 -13.14 -5.53
CA ILE A 86 3.17 -14.10 -6.36
C ILE A 86 2.09 -14.76 -5.50
N VAL A 87 0.85 -14.72 -5.97
CA VAL A 87 -0.30 -15.33 -5.29
C VAL A 87 -1.00 -16.25 -6.26
N ALA A 88 -0.94 -17.56 -6.02
CA ALA A 88 -1.71 -18.56 -6.76
C ALA A 88 -3.01 -18.89 -6.02
N LYS A 89 -4.16 -18.70 -6.67
CA LYS A 89 -5.48 -19.04 -6.16
C LYS A 89 -6.02 -20.29 -6.88
N GLY A 90 -6.36 -21.31 -6.12
CA GLY A 90 -6.87 -22.58 -6.64
C GLY A 90 -6.85 -23.68 -5.59
N ASN A 91 -7.00 -24.93 -6.03
CA ASN A 91 -6.94 -26.10 -5.16
C ASN A 91 -5.48 -26.45 -4.78
N VAL A 92 -5.29 -27.13 -3.64
CA VAL A 92 -3.97 -27.57 -3.13
C VAL A 92 -3.09 -28.27 -4.19
N PRO A 93 -3.59 -29.25 -4.98
CA PRO A 93 -2.76 -29.87 -6.02
C PRO A 93 -2.39 -28.88 -7.13
N SER A 94 -3.31 -28.02 -7.54
CA SER A 94 -3.12 -27.04 -8.62
C SER A 94 -2.11 -25.96 -8.22
N THR A 95 -2.18 -25.45 -6.99
CA THR A 95 -1.23 -24.47 -6.48
C THR A 95 0.16 -25.08 -6.27
N LEU A 96 0.24 -26.36 -5.86
CA LEU A 96 1.51 -27.08 -5.76
C LEU A 96 2.24 -27.21 -7.11
N VAL A 97 1.52 -27.44 -8.20
CA VAL A 97 2.10 -27.50 -9.55
C VAL A 97 2.71 -26.14 -9.93
N VAL A 98 2.02 -25.04 -9.64
CA VAL A 98 2.54 -23.69 -9.89
C VAL A 98 3.80 -23.42 -9.06
N LEU A 99 3.79 -23.78 -7.77
CA LEU A 99 4.96 -23.61 -6.90
C LEU A 99 6.17 -24.44 -7.36
N LYS A 100 5.94 -25.68 -7.80
CA LYS A 100 7.00 -26.53 -8.38
C LYS A 100 7.58 -25.88 -9.64
N ARG A 101 6.74 -25.40 -10.56
CA ARG A 101 7.21 -24.71 -11.78
C ARG A 101 8.07 -23.50 -11.46
N ILE A 102 7.67 -22.66 -10.50
CA ILE A 102 8.48 -21.50 -10.08
C ILE A 102 9.81 -21.96 -9.52
N ARG A 103 9.80 -22.98 -8.64
CA ARG A 103 11.02 -23.55 -8.06
C ARG A 103 11.96 -24.09 -9.14
N ASP A 104 11.46 -24.93 -10.05
CA ASP A 104 12.26 -25.53 -11.12
C ASP A 104 12.82 -24.47 -12.08
N ALA A 105 12.05 -23.42 -12.38
CA ALA A 105 12.53 -22.31 -13.20
C ALA A 105 13.70 -21.54 -12.54
N VAL A 106 13.66 -21.38 -11.21
CA VAL A 106 14.73 -20.68 -10.47
C VAL A 106 15.96 -21.57 -10.26
N ILE A 107 15.78 -22.87 -10.07
CA ILE A 107 16.89 -23.81 -9.78
C ILE A 107 17.60 -24.26 -11.06
N ASN A 108 16.89 -24.47 -12.18
CA ASN A 108 17.47 -24.95 -13.43
C ASN A 108 17.95 -23.80 -14.35
N THR A 109 18.31 -22.65 -13.76
CA THR A 109 18.99 -21.55 -14.47
C THR A 109 20.48 -21.80 -14.50
#